data_AF-A0A3R9I0W8-F1
#
_entry.id   AF-A0A3R9I0W8-F1
#
_cell.length_a   1.000
_cell.length_b   1.000
_cell.length_c   1.000
_cell.angle_alpha   90.00
_cell.angle_beta   90.00
_cell.angle_gamma   90.00
#
_symmetry.space_group_name_H-M   'P 1'
#
loop_
_entity.id
_entity.type
_entity.pdbx_description
1 polymer ?
#
loop_
_entity_poly.entity_id
_entity_poly.type
_entity_poly.pdbx_seq_one_letter_code
_entity_poly.pdbx_strand_id
1 'polypeptide(L)'
;MLKKIATMMLVGVGIMVLAGCSLKSSRRFIEGKASELSKVYPTENLEDLFEKFPDGFRIQSDELYDYKEGEGYLFQSVKLRGDGETKKIIGTIVSEKITSNGTKAPTEEKIYEGGVVYKDGMIQLMDPQANATIRNPKLLLQEFTINRNTLSKLKMGRKSYNVETRSADIVYNITDPILNNYMGVEPDKELKMIFYIMSGTVENKAYSYTLDIKDGHNSHSELFSGYKKQEFKLYND
;
A
#
# COMPACT_ATOMS: atom_id res chain seq x y z
N MET A 1 -19.31 -17.73 -48.75
CA MET A 1 -19.07 -18.37 -47.44
C MET A 1 -17.95 -17.69 -46.65
N LEU A 2 -16.87 -17.20 -47.26
CA LEU A 2 -15.80 -16.46 -46.56
C LEU A 2 -16.27 -15.22 -45.78
N LYS A 3 -17.20 -14.42 -46.31
CA LYS A 3 -17.73 -13.23 -45.61
C LYS A 3 -18.40 -13.56 -44.26
N LYS A 4 -19.08 -14.72 -44.15
CA LYS A 4 -19.72 -15.16 -42.88
C LYS A 4 -18.69 -15.63 -41.84
N ILE A 5 -17.58 -16.24 -42.28
CA ILE A 5 -16.51 -16.71 -41.39
C ILE A 5 -15.69 -15.52 -40.84
N ALA A 6 -15.38 -14.53 -41.69
CA ALA A 6 -14.65 -13.33 -41.29
C ALA A 6 -15.42 -12.48 -40.26
N THR A 7 -16.74 -12.32 -40.43
CA THR A 7 -17.59 -11.62 -39.45
C THR A 7 -17.68 -12.38 -38.13
N MET A 8 -17.71 -13.72 -38.15
CA MET A 8 -17.75 -14.54 -36.93
C MET A 8 -16.41 -14.49 -36.16
N MET A 9 -15.27 -14.38 -36.85
CA MET A 9 -13.96 -14.17 -36.21
C MET A 9 -13.82 -12.77 -35.62
N LEU A 10 -14.26 -11.71 -36.32
CA LEU A 10 -14.23 -10.33 -35.81
C LEU A 10 -15.15 -10.15 -34.59
N VAL A 11 -16.34 -10.75 -34.59
CA VAL A 11 -17.25 -10.74 -33.45
C VAL A 11 -16.70 -11.62 -32.31
N GLY A 12 -16.13 -12.79 -32.61
CA GLY A 12 -15.51 -13.66 -31.61
C GLY A 12 -14.30 -13.04 -30.92
N VAL A 13 -13.40 -12.39 -31.68
CA VAL A 13 -12.24 -11.67 -31.13
C VAL A 13 -12.67 -10.39 -30.40
N GLY A 14 -13.64 -9.64 -30.93
CA GLY A 14 -14.21 -8.47 -30.24
C GLY A 14 -14.87 -8.81 -28.90
N ILE A 15 -15.64 -9.90 -28.84
CA ILE A 15 -16.23 -10.42 -27.60
C ILE A 15 -15.14 -10.91 -26.63
N MET A 16 -14.08 -11.58 -27.11
CA MET A 16 -12.97 -12.03 -26.25
C MET A 16 -12.18 -10.86 -25.65
N VAL A 17 -11.95 -9.79 -26.40
CA VAL A 17 -11.25 -8.59 -25.88
C VAL A 17 -12.13 -7.84 -24.87
N LEU A 18 -13.44 -7.67 -25.16
CA LEU A 18 -14.37 -7.02 -24.24
C LEU A 18 -14.66 -7.87 -22.98
N ALA A 19 -14.74 -9.19 -23.12
CA ALA A 19 -14.88 -10.12 -21.99
C ALA A 19 -13.61 -10.17 -21.13
N GLY A 20 -12.41 -10.11 -21.73
CA GLY A 20 -11.15 -10.01 -21.01
C GLY A 20 -11.06 -8.73 -20.16
N CYS A 21 -11.53 -7.60 -20.69
CA CYS A 21 -11.58 -6.32 -19.97
C CYS A 21 -12.67 -6.31 -18.87
N SER A 22 -13.84 -6.91 -19.10
CA SER A 22 -14.91 -7.00 -18.09
C SER A 22 -14.55 -7.94 -16.93
N LEU A 23 -13.72 -8.96 -17.18
CA LEU A 23 -13.21 -9.84 -16.13
C LEU A 23 -12.26 -9.11 -15.17
N LYS A 24 -11.32 -8.30 -15.69
CA LYS A 24 -10.36 -7.55 -14.87
C LYS A 24 -10.99 -6.42 -14.05
N SER A 25 -12.09 -5.85 -14.52
CA SER A 25 -12.85 -4.86 -13.74
C SER A 25 -13.84 -5.49 -12.74
N SER A 26 -13.94 -6.83 -12.68
CA SER A 26 -14.84 -7.51 -11.75
C SER A 26 -14.35 -7.38 -10.30
N ARG A 27 -15.29 -7.32 -9.34
CA ARG A 27 -14.97 -7.27 -7.91
C ARG A 27 -14.14 -8.48 -7.52
N ARG A 28 -14.57 -9.67 -7.97
CA ARG A 28 -13.90 -10.95 -7.72
C ARG A 28 -12.44 -10.97 -8.19
N PHE A 29 -12.14 -10.36 -9.34
CA PHE A 29 -10.77 -10.27 -9.84
C PHE A 29 -9.92 -9.34 -8.97
N ILE A 30 -10.40 -8.13 -8.72
CA ILE A 30 -9.65 -7.11 -7.95
C ILE A 30 -9.47 -7.56 -6.50
N GLU A 31 -10.50 -8.15 -5.87
CA GLU A 31 -10.38 -8.80 -4.55
C GLU A 31 -9.42 -9.97 -4.57
N GLY A 32 -9.43 -10.78 -5.63
CA GLY A 32 -8.46 -11.86 -5.81
C GLY A 32 -7.03 -11.31 -5.78
N LYS A 33 -6.79 -10.20 -6.50
CA LYS A 33 -5.51 -9.52 -6.52
C LYS A 33 -5.14 -8.89 -5.18
N ALA A 34 -6.05 -8.14 -4.55
CA ALA A 34 -5.83 -7.57 -3.22
C ALA A 34 -5.53 -8.67 -2.17
N SER A 35 -6.19 -9.82 -2.25
CA SER A 35 -5.99 -10.93 -1.32
C SER A 35 -4.61 -11.59 -1.41
N GLU A 36 -3.84 -11.34 -2.47
CA GLU A 36 -2.44 -11.78 -2.56
C GLU A 36 -1.58 -11.15 -1.45
N LEU A 37 -2.00 -9.99 -0.89
CA LEU A 37 -1.41 -9.40 0.31
C LEU A 37 -1.45 -10.30 1.55
N SER A 38 -2.30 -11.35 1.58
CA SER A 38 -2.23 -12.39 2.62
C SER A 38 -0.87 -13.09 2.71
N LYS A 39 -0.04 -12.99 1.66
CA LYS A 39 1.35 -13.43 1.71
C LYS A 39 2.19 -12.58 2.67
N VAL A 40 1.84 -11.33 2.94
CA VAL A 40 2.60 -10.43 3.86
C VAL A 40 1.78 -9.93 5.06
N TYR A 41 0.45 -9.98 5.01
CA TYR A 41 -0.45 -9.60 6.12
C TYR A 41 -1.14 -10.83 6.73
N PRO A 42 -1.07 -11.04 8.06
CA PRO A 42 -0.12 -10.42 8.98
C PRO A 42 1.26 -11.08 8.88
N THR A 43 2.30 -10.35 9.26
CA THR A 43 3.63 -10.90 9.55
C THR A 43 4.16 -10.22 10.82
N GLU A 44 4.07 -10.90 11.96
CA GLU A 44 4.44 -10.33 13.26
C GLU A 44 5.92 -9.93 13.31
N ASN A 45 6.81 -10.82 12.83
CA ASN A 45 8.23 -10.54 12.70
C ASN A 45 8.64 -10.28 11.25
N LEU A 46 9.12 -9.08 10.93
CA LEU A 46 9.49 -8.71 9.56
C LEU A 46 10.61 -9.56 8.97
N GLU A 47 11.45 -10.20 9.79
CA GLU A 47 12.48 -11.12 9.29
C GLU A 47 11.87 -12.37 8.61
N ASP A 48 10.67 -12.80 8.99
CA ASP A 48 9.99 -13.95 8.38
C ASP A 48 9.64 -13.69 6.90
N LEU A 49 9.61 -12.42 6.47
CA LEU A 49 9.42 -12.06 5.07
C LEU A 49 10.55 -12.59 4.17
N PHE A 50 11.74 -12.86 4.71
CA PHE A 50 12.83 -13.43 3.93
C PHE A 50 12.56 -14.87 3.46
N GLU A 51 11.70 -15.63 4.14
CA GLU A 51 11.26 -16.95 3.64
C GLU A 51 10.47 -16.82 2.34
N LYS A 52 9.70 -15.74 2.24
CA LYS A 52 8.77 -15.45 1.15
C LYS A 52 9.42 -14.64 0.02
N PHE A 53 10.46 -13.87 0.36
CA PHE A 53 11.22 -12.97 -0.49
C PHE A 53 12.72 -13.10 -0.16
N PRO A 54 13.38 -14.21 -0.56
CA PRO A 54 14.76 -14.51 -0.18
C PRO A 54 15.77 -13.50 -0.71
N ASP A 55 15.48 -12.90 -1.88
CA ASP A 55 16.30 -11.86 -2.51
C ASP A 55 16.14 -10.49 -1.83
N GLY A 56 15.18 -10.36 -0.90
CA GLY A 56 14.87 -9.13 -0.17
C GLY A 56 13.57 -8.45 -0.60
N PHE A 57 13.28 -7.33 0.05
CA PHE A 57 12.03 -6.58 -0.11
C PHE A 57 12.20 -5.10 0.27
N ARG A 58 11.22 -4.27 -0.07
CA ARG A 58 11.07 -2.89 0.41
C ARG A 58 9.70 -2.69 1.05
N ILE A 59 9.67 -1.91 2.11
CA ILE A 59 8.44 -1.43 2.74
C ILE A 59 8.54 0.09 2.85
N GLN A 60 7.44 0.79 2.54
CA GLN A 60 7.31 2.21 2.81
C GLN A 60 6.03 2.43 3.61
N SER A 61 6.15 3.14 4.73
CA SER A 61 5.03 3.55 5.57
C SER A 61 4.99 5.06 5.58
N ASP A 62 3.93 5.63 5.03
CA ASP A 62 3.69 7.07 4.99
C ASP A 62 2.50 7.41 5.89
N GLU A 63 2.73 8.33 6.82
CA GLU A 63 1.74 8.85 7.74
C GLU A 63 1.48 10.31 7.41
N LEU A 64 0.21 10.69 7.29
CA LEU A 64 -0.23 12.08 7.18
C LEU A 64 -1.32 12.31 8.22
N TYR A 65 -1.09 13.25 9.13
CA TYR A 65 -2.03 13.52 10.21
C TYR A 65 -2.06 14.99 10.59
N ASP A 66 -3.24 15.48 10.93
CA ASP A 66 -3.41 16.79 11.53
C ASP A 66 -2.65 16.86 12.86
N TYR A 67 -1.71 17.80 12.98
CA TYR A 67 -1.11 18.12 14.28
C TYR A 67 -1.92 19.18 15.03
N LYS A 68 -2.72 19.96 14.28
CA LYS A 68 -3.68 20.93 14.80
C LYS A 68 -4.75 21.21 13.75
N GLU A 69 -6.00 21.03 14.14
CA GLU A 69 -7.17 21.14 13.25
C GLU A 69 -7.13 22.47 12.47
N GLY A 70 -7.16 22.37 11.14
CA GLY A 70 -7.18 23.52 10.24
C GLY A 70 -5.85 24.28 10.06
N GLU A 71 -4.78 23.91 10.76
CA GLU A 71 -3.48 24.61 10.68
C GLU A 71 -2.47 23.90 9.79
N GLY A 72 -2.52 22.57 9.72
CA GLY A 72 -1.61 21.79 8.88
C GLY A 72 -1.42 20.36 9.33
N TYR A 73 -0.55 19.67 8.60
CA TYR A 73 -0.29 18.24 8.74
C TYR A 73 1.15 17.99 9.15
N LEU A 74 1.37 16.90 9.88
CA LEU A 74 2.66 16.26 9.99
C LEU A 74 2.66 15.09 9.01
N PHE A 75 3.69 15.07 8.18
CA PHE A 75 3.99 13.97 7.28
C PHE A 75 5.19 13.21 7.85
N GLN A 76 5.12 11.88 7.86
CA GLN A 76 6.26 11.02 8.23
C GLN A 76 6.34 9.85 7.25
N SER A 77 7.49 9.70 6.61
CA SER A 77 7.77 8.59 5.69
C SER A 77 8.90 7.74 6.25
N VAL A 78 8.63 6.45 6.46
CA VAL A 78 9.64 5.45 6.81
C VAL A 78 9.81 4.51 5.63
N LYS A 79 11.04 4.38 5.12
CA LYS A 79 11.39 3.51 3.99
C LYS A 79 12.38 2.46 4.45
N LEU A 80 11.96 1.20 4.49
CA LEU A 80 12.77 0.05 4.88
C LEU A 80 13.18 -0.77 3.67
N ARG A 81 14.40 -1.31 3.72
CA ARG A 81 14.94 -2.32 2.81
C ARG A 81 15.33 -3.54 3.63
N GLY A 82 14.67 -4.67 3.37
CA GLY A 82 15.11 -5.98 3.78
C GLY A 82 16.12 -6.52 2.78
N ASP A 83 17.37 -6.67 3.19
CA ASP A 83 18.46 -7.12 2.33
C ASP A 83 18.55 -8.65 2.30
N GLY A 84 18.44 -9.24 1.11
CA GLY A 84 18.38 -10.69 0.93
C GLY A 84 19.65 -11.44 1.35
N GLU A 85 20.81 -10.80 1.29
CA GLU A 85 22.10 -11.42 1.62
C GLU A 85 22.40 -11.33 3.11
N THR A 86 22.33 -10.11 3.66
CA THR A 86 22.68 -9.84 5.05
C THR A 86 21.55 -10.14 6.04
N LYS A 87 20.32 -10.31 5.52
CA LYS A 87 19.09 -10.48 6.30
C LYS A 87 18.82 -9.34 7.28
N LYS A 88 19.42 -8.17 7.03
CA LYS A 88 19.17 -6.96 7.82
C LYS A 88 18.03 -6.16 7.20
N ILE A 89 17.25 -5.50 8.05
CA ILE A 89 16.19 -4.58 7.66
C ILE A 89 16.56 -3.20 8.20
N ILE A 90 16.98 -2.32 7.29
CA ILE A 90 17.41 -0.95 7.61
C ILE A 90 16.71 0.02 6.67
N GLY A 91 16.72 1.30 7.00
CA GLY A 91 16.00 2.28 6.23
C GLY A 91 16.29 3.71 6.59
N THR A 92 15.42 4.59 6.11
CA THR A 92 15.41 6.00 6.47
C THR A 92 14.04 6.44 6.95
N ILE A 93 14.03 7.53 7.70
CA ILE A 93 12.84 8.25 8.10
C ILE A 93 12.99 9.71 7.72
N VAL A 94 11.92 10.30 7.20
CA VAL A 94 11.76 11.75 7.03
C VAL A 94 10.48 12.18 7.74
N SER A 95 10.53 13.30 8.45
CA SER A 95 9.37 13.93 9.05
C SER A 95 9.32 15.40 8.65
N GLU A 96 8.17 15.83 8.18
CA GLU A 96 7.92 17.17 7.64
C GLU A 96 6.65 17.76 8.26
N LYS A 97 6.69 19.05 8.51
CA LYS A 97 5.53 19.84 8.91
C LYS A 97 5.03 20.60 7.70
N ILE A 98 3.78 20.35 7.33
CA ILE A 98 3.10 20.94 6.19
C ILE A 98 2.09 21.95 6.72
N THR A 99 2.36 23.23 6.56
CA THR A 99 1.48 24.31 7.06
C THR A 99 0.60 24.84 5.92
N SER A 100 -0.71 24.90 6.16
CA SER A 100 -1.65 25.48 5.20
C SER A 100 -1.52 27.01 5.18
N ASN A 101 -1.39 27.58 3.98
CA ASN A 101 -1.32 29.03 3.78
C ASN A 101 -2.60 29.57 3.11
N GLY A 102 -3.74 28.92 3.37
CA GLY A 102 -5.03 29.25 2.74
C GLY A 102 -5.02 28.94 1.25
N THR A 103 -5.11 29.96 0.40
CA THR A 103 -5.11 29.79 -1.07
C THR A 103 -3.72 29.72 -1.69
N LYS A 104 -2.67 29.97 -0.91
CA LYS A 104 -1.27 29.87 -1.36
C LYS A 104 -0.76 28.44 -1.23
N ALA A 105 0.34 28.14 -1.92
CA ALA A 105 1.04 26.88 -1.75
C ALA A 105 1.38 26.63 -0.26
N PRO A 106 1.23 25.39 0.22
CA PRO A 106 1.61 25.03 1.58
C PRO A 106 3.12 25.24 1.79
N THR A 107 3.53 25.46 3.03
CA THR A 107 4.93 25.49 3.40
C THR A 107 5.32 24.14 4.00
N GLU A 108 6.42 23.57 3.52
CA GLU A 108 6.97 22.31 4.00
C GLU A 108 8.26 22.59 4.78
N GLU A 109 8.30 22.18 6.04
CA GLU A 109 9.45 22.31 6.92
C GLU A 109 9.93 20.91 7.30
N LYS A 110 11.16 20.54 6.93
CA LYS A 110 11.77 19.28 7.35
C LYS A 110 12.11 19.35 8.83
N ILE A 111 11.43 18.54 9.63
CA ILE A 111 11.59 18.45 11.09
C ILE A 111 12.70 17.46 11.46
N TYR A 112 12.78 16.34 10.75
CA TYR A 112 13.78 15.31 11.01
C TYR A 112 14.08 14.48 9.75
N GLU A 113 15.31 14.03 9.62
CA GLU A 113 15.75 13.04 8.66
C GLU A 113 16.83 12.17 9.31
N GLY A 114 16.75 10.86 9.15
CA GLY A 114 17.69 9.94 9.79
C GLY A 114 17.59 8.51 9.30
N GLY A 115 18.52 7.68 9.77
CA GLY A 115 18.51 6.23 9.56
C GLY A 115 17.60 5.52 10.56
N VAL A 116 16.97 4.44 10.13
CA VAL A 116 16.21 3.52 10.99
C VAL A 116 16.69 2.08 10.82
N VAL A 117 16.48 1.28 11.86
CA VAL A 117 16.73 -0.16 11.88
C VAL A 117 15.51 -0.87 12.44
N TYR A 118 15.14 -2.00 11.86
CA TYR A 118 14.17 -2.90 12.49
C TYR A 118 14.91 -3.82 13.46
N LYS A 119 14.47 -3.81 14.72
CA LYS A 119 15.06 -4.60 15.79
C LYS A 119 14.03 -4.82 16.90
N ASP A 120 14.04 -6.01 17.48
CA ASP A 120 13.17 -6.36 18.62
C ASP A 120 11.67 -6.17 18.30
N GLY A 121 11.27 -6.52 17.06
CA GLY A 121 9.88 -6.45 16.60
C GLY A 121 9.40 -5.07 16.16
N MET A 122 10.27 -4.03 16.21
CA MET A 122 9.89 -2.64 15.95
C MET A 122 10.96 -1.88 15.16
N ILE A 123 10.55 -0.80 14.51
CA ILE A 123 11.44 0.18 13.88
C ILE A 123 12.00 1.11 14.95
N GLN A 124 13.30 1.34 14.93
CA GLN A 124 14.03 2.18 15.87
C GLN A 124 14.90 3.19 15.10
N LEU A 125 15.05 4.40 15.65
CA LEU A 125 16.02 5.37 15.14
C LEU A 125 17.45 4.85 15.35
N MET A 126 18.31 5.01 14.35
CA MET A 126 19.72 4.64 14.48
C MET A 126 20.52 5.66 15.31
N ASP A 127 20.08 6.92 15.35
CA ASP A 127 20.68 7.95 16.19
C ASP A 127 20.01 7.95 17.57
N PRO A 128 20.69 7.49 18.63
CA PRO A 128 20.13 7.45 19.98
C PRO A 128 19.99 8.84 20.63
N GLN A 129 20.57 9.89 20.04
CA GLN A 129 20.46 11.27 20.53
C GLN A 129 19.38 12.06 19.77
N ALA A 130 18.75 11.46 18.76
CA ALA A 130 17.71 12.12 18.00
C ALA A 130 16.47 12.38 18.86
N ASN A 131 16.01 13.63 18.89
CA ASN A 131 14.75 14.01 19.52
C ASN A 131 13.58 13.90 18.52
N ALA A 132 13.42 12.73 17.93
CA ALA A 132 12.35 12.42 16.98
C ALA A 132 11.59 11.17 17.43
N THR A 133 10.32 11.05 17.03
CA THR A 133 9.47 9.90 17.35
C THR A 133 8.93 9.30 16.07
N ILE A 134 8.96 7.97 15.99
CA ILE A 134 8.29 7.21 14.93
C ILE A 134 6.85 7.01 15.38
N ARG A 135 5.88 7.53 14.62
CA ARG A 135 4.45 7.48 14.99
C ARG A 135 3.98 6.04 15.17
N ASN A 136 4.32 5.20 14.20
CA ASN A 136 4.02 3.77 14.19
C ASN A 136 5.33 2.97 14.09
N PRO A 137 5.97 2.63 15.23
CA PRO A 137 7.17 1.78 15.26
C PRO A 137 6.90 0.34 14.79
N LYS A 138 5.65 -0.11 14.91
CA LYS A 138 5.18 -1.34 14.29
C LYS A 138 4.37 -0.99 13.05
N LEU A 139 4.64 -1.72 11.97
CA LEU A 139 3.96 -1.56 10.70
C LEU A 139 2.56 -2.17 10.73
N LEU A 140 1.66 -1.69 9.86
CA LEU A 140 0.29 -2.20 9.79
C LEU A 140 0.28 -3.68 9.40
N LEU A 141 1.21 -4.12 8.56
CA LEU A 141 1.36 -5.53 8.20
C LEU A 141 1.72 -6.45 9.36
N GLN A 142 2.20 -5.93 10.49
CA GLN A 142 2.43 -6.74 11.69
C GLN A 142 1.14 -7.00 12.47
N GLU A 143 0.15 -6.11 12.35
CA GLU A 143 -1.02 -6.05 13.24
C GLU A 143 -2.32 -6.44 12.52
N PHE A 144 -2.43 -6.19 11.21
CA PHE A 144 -3.68 -6.36 10.46
C PHE A 144 -3.68 -7.59 9.54
N THR A 145 -4.83 -8.26 9.45
CA THR A 145 -5.00 -9.45 8.60
C THR A 145 -5.79 -9.13 7.34
N ILE A 146 -5.22 -9.48 6.19
CA ILE A 146 -5.89 -9.36 4.90
C ILE A 146 -6.05 -10.74 4.30
N ASN A 147 -7.29 -11.14 4.01
CA ASN A 147 -7.54 -12.37 3.26
C ASN A 147 -8.82 -12.24 2.42
N ARG A 148 -8.98 -13.14 1.46
CA ARG A 148 -10.10 -13.11 0.52
C ARG A 148 -11.46 -13.22 1.21
N ASN A 149 -11.55 -14.04 2.25
CA ASN A 149 -12.82 -14.31 2.94
C ASN A 149 -13.30 -13.07 3.70
N THR A 150 -12.41 -12.33 4.35
CA THR A 150 -12.75 -11.08 5.03
C THR A 150 -13.12 -10.00 4.03
N LEU A 151 -12.30 -9.78 2.98
CA LEU A 151 -12.57 -8.77 1.95
C LEU A 151 -13.93 -8.93 1.27
N SER A 152 -14.32 -10.17 0.94
CA SER A 152 -15.60 -10.44 0.27
C SER A 152 -16.84 -10.05 1.08
N LYS A 153 -16.70 -9.93 2.41
CA LYS A 153 -17.78 -9.55 3.34
C LYS A 153 -17.86 -8.05 3.58
N LEU A 154 -16.81 -7.29 3.24
CA LEU A 154 -16.77 -5.86 3.46
C LEU A 154 -17.73 -5.10 2.53
N LYS A 155 -18.25 -3.98 3.03
CA LYS A 155 -19.06 -3.04 2.27
C LYS A 155 -18.17 -2.29 1.27
N MET A 156 -18.20 -2.73 0.01
CA MET A 156 -17.46 -2.10 -1.08
C MET A 156 -18.09 -0.73 -1.41
N GLY A 157 -17.28 0.33 -1.35
CA GLY A 157 -17.67 1.67 -1.80
C GLY A 157 -17.48 1.85 -3.30
N ARG A 158 -16.28 1.53 -3.80
CA ARG A 158 -15.92 1.67 -5.22
C ARG A 158 -14.94 0.58 -5.64
N LYS A 159 -14.95 0.26 -6.93
CA LYS A 159 -13.86 -0.45 -7.61
C LYS A 159 -13.58 0.21 -8.95
N SER A 160 -12.36 0.07 -9.45
CA SER A 160 -11.96 0.59 -10.74
C SER A 160 -10.90 -0.30 -11.38
N TYR A 161 -10.91 -0.36 -12.71
CA TYR A 161 -9.80 -0.89 -13.51
C TYR A 161 -9.57 0.08 -14.66
N ASN A 162 -8.37 0.64 -14.75
CA ASN A 162 -7.98 1.53 -15.82
C ASN A 162 -7.26 0.73 -16.91
N VAL A 163 -7.80 0.74 -18.13
CA VAL A 163 -7.26 -0.04 -19.25
C VAL A 163 -5.94 0.55 -19.77
N GLU A 164 -5.77 1.86 -19.71
CA GLU A 164 -4.58 2.57 -20.21
C GLU A 164 -3.39 2.30 -19.30
N THR A 165 -3.56 2.51 -18.00
CA THR A 165 -2.50 2.26 -17.01
C THR A 165 -2.41 0.79 -16.63
N ARG A 166 -3.45 -0.02 -16.92
CA ARG A 166 -3.59 -1.44 -16.56
C ARG A 166 -3.55 -1.67 -15.03
N SER A 167 -3.87 -0.63 -14.26
CA SER A 167 -3.97 -0.68 -12.80
C SER A 167 -5.41 -0.88 -12.33
N ALA A 168 -5.56 -1.35 -11.10
CA ALA A 168 -6.85 -1.51 -10.45
C ALA A 168 -6.86 -0.85 -9.07
N ASP A 169 -8.03 -0.44 -8.62
CA ASP A 169 -8.28 -0.05 -7.23
C ASP A 169 -9.60 -0.61 -6.70
N ILE A 170 -9.66 -0.81 -5.39
CA ILE A 170 -10.90 -1.14 -4.69
C ILE A 170 -10.92 -0.45 -3.32
N VAL A 171 -12.07 0.12 -3.00
CA VAL A 171 -12.32 0.93 -1.81
C VAL A 171 -13.41 0.24 -0.98
N TYR A 172 -13.13 0.05 0.30
CA TYR A 172 -14.07 -0.43 1.30
C TYR A 172 -14.33 0.64 2.34
N ASN A 173 -15.55 0.64 2.86
CA ASN A 173 -15.85 1.23 4.15
C ASN A 173 -15.69 0.14 5.20
N ILE A 174 -14.95 0.41 6.27
CA ILE A 174 -14.62 -0.57 7.30
C ILE A 174 -14.63 0.07 8.69
N THR A 175 -15.21 -0.63 9.65
CA THR A 175 -15.05 -0.35 11.08
C THR A 175 -14.30 -1.54 11.66
N ASP A 176 -13.09 -1.32 12.15
CA ASP A 176 -12.23 -2.37 12.67
C ASP A 176 -11.37 -1.81 13.82
N PRO A 177 -11.38 -2.43 15.01
CA PRO A 177 -10.69 -1.90 16.17
C PRO A 177 -9.16 -1.85 16.01
N ILE A 178 -8.56 -2.74 15.22
CA ILE A 178 -7.12 -2.72 14.93
C ILE A 178 -6.80 -1.47 14.10
N LEU A 179 -7.60 -1.21 13.05
CA LEU A 179 -7.42 -0.03 12.21
C LEU A 179 -7.74 1.27 12.95
N ASN A 180 -8.76 1.30 13.81
CA ASN A 180 -9.07 2.47 14.61
C ASN A 180 -7.91 2.81 15.57
N ASN A 181 -7.38 1.80 16.27
CA ASN A 181 -6.22 1.98 17.15
C ASN A 181 -4.97 2.41 16.38
N TYR A 182 -4.69 1.78 15.24
CA TYR A 182 -3.52 2.10 14.40
C TYR A 182 -3.57 3.53 13.85
N MET A 183 -4.76 4.00 13.45
CA MET A 183 -4.96 5.37 12.98
C MET A 183 -5.00 6.40 14.13
N GLY A 184 -5.14 5.96 15.38
CA GLY A 184 -5.30 6.83 16.55
C GLY A 184 -6.65 7.56 16.59
N VAL A 185 -7.71 6.91 16.11
CA VAL A 185 -9.08 7.47 16.08
C VAL A 185 -9.98 6.79 17.11
N GLU A 186 -11.15 7.38 17.35
CA GLU A 186 -12.16 6.84 18.26
C GLU A 186 -12.60 5.41 17.88
N PRO A 187 -12.94 4.56 18.86
CA PRO A 187 -13.52 3.24 18.58
C PRO A 187 -14.78 3.34 17.70
N ASP A 188 -15.02 2.30 16.91
CA ASP A 188 -16.15 2.18 15.99
C ASP A 188 -16.18 3.22 14.83
N LYS A 189 -15.12 4.04 14.68
CA LYS A 189 -14.98 4.96 13.57
C LYS A 189 -14.96 4.21 12.23
N GLU A 190 -15.85 4.58 11.33
CA GLU A 190 -15.84 4.08 9.95
C GLU A 190 -14.69 4.74 9.16
N LEU A 191 -13.77 3.91 8.67
CA LEU A 191 -12.62 4.30 7.87
C LEU A 191 -12.79 3.89 6.41
N LYS A 192 -12.01 4.50 5.52
CA LYS A 192 -11.84 4.02 4.14
C LYS A 192 -10.57 3.20 4.03
N MET A 193 -10.70 1.94 3.59
CA MET A 193 -9.58 1.08 3.24
C MET A 193 -9.49 0.93 1.73
N ILE A 194 -8.34 1.24 1.15
CA ILE A 194 -8.15 1.30 -0.30
C ILE A 194 -6.96 0.44 -0.69
N PHE A 195 -7.16 -0.44 -1.65
CA PHE A 195 -6.07 -1.16 -2.29
C PHE A 195 -5.80 -0.53 -3.65
N TYR A 196 -4.57 -0.04 -3.86
CA TYR A 196 -4.09 0.33 -5.20
C TYR A 196 -3.15 -0.77 -5.72
N ILE A 197 -3.46 -1.26 -6.92
CA ILE A 197 -2.79 -2.41 -7.53
C ILE A 197 -2.23 -1.96 -8.88
N MET A 198 -0.93 -1.73 -8.92
CA MET A 198 -0.23 -1.27 -10.11
C MET A 198 -0.17 -2.35 -11.20
N SER A 199 0.06 -1.94 -12.44
CA SER A 199 0.02 -2.82 -13.62
C SER A 199 0.92 -4.04 -13.52
N GLY A 200 2.14 -3.87 -13.01
CA GLY A 200 3.07 -4.99 -12.78
C GLY A 200 2.45 -6.08 -11.90
N THR A 201 1.66 -5.70 -10.91
CA THR A 201 1.00 -6.62 -9.96
C THR A 201 -0.28 -7.21 -10.54
N VAL A 202 -1.10 -6.40 -11.22
CA VAL A 202 -2.26 -6.90 -11.99
C VAL A 202 -1.83 -7.98 -12.98
N GLU A 203 -0.67 -7.81 -13.60
CA GLU A 203 -0.12 -8.73 -14.61
C GLU A 203 0.80 -9.82 -14.05
N ASN A 204 0.92 -9.98 -12.73
CA ASN A 204 1.80 -10.96 -12.07
C ASN A 204 3.31 -10.80 -12.34
N LYS A 205 3.73 -9.67 -12.91
CA LYS A 205 5.15 -9.38 -13.20
C LYS A 205 5.89 -8.99 -11.94
N ALA A 206 5.25 -8.23 -11.05
CA ALA A 206 5.79 -7.80 -9.76
C ALA A 206 4.87 -8.21 -8.60
N TYR A 207 5.42 -8.31 -7.40
CA TYR A 207 4.65 -8.35 -6.16
C TYR A 207 4.82 -6.96 -5.53
N SER A 208 3.90 -6.04 -5.83
CA SER A 208 3.93 -4.66 -5.34
C SER A 208 2.53 -4.14 -5.07
N TYR A 209 2.27 -3.70 -3.84
CA TYR A 209 0.93 -3.29 -3.41
C TYR A 209 1.02 -2.03 -2.57
N THR A 210 -0.06 -1.25 -2.62
CA THR A 210 -0.28 -0.10 -1.75
C THR A 210 -1.62 -0.29 -1.04
N LEU A 211 -1.59 -0.20 0.28
CA LEU A 211 -2.77 -0.17 1.14
C LEU A 211 -2.88 1.22 1.77
N ASP A 212 -3.97 1.92 1.52
CA ASP A 212 -4.28 3.17 2.23
C ASP A 212 -5.42 2.95 3.23
N ILE A 213 -5.26 3.52 4.41
CA ILE A 213 -6.33 3.71 5.40
C ILE A 213 -6.55 5.22 5.57
N LYS A 214 -7.79 5.70 5.42
CA LYS A 214 -8.12 7.13 5.47
C LYS A 214 -9.24 7.46 6.45
N ASP A 215 -9.06 8.56 7.16
CA ASP A 215 -10.06 9.27 7.94
C ASP A 215 -10.02 10.77 7.59
N GLY A 216 -10.96 11.24 6.77
CA GLY A 216 -10.91 12.61 6.25
C GLY A 216 -9.61 12.89 5.48
N HIS A 217 -8.81 13.82 6.01
CA HIS A 217 -7.49 14.16 5.48
C HIS A 217 -6.35 13.34 6.10
N ASN A 218 -6.59 12.68 7.24
CA ASN A 218 -5.61 11.80 7.86
C ASN A 218 -5.50 10.51 7.04
N SER A 219 -4.28 10.05 6.82
CA SER A 219 -4.04 8.83 6.08
C SER A 219 -2.79 8.10 6.54
N HIS A 220 -2.88 6.78 6.53
CA HIS A 220 -1.73 5.88 6.52
C HIS A 220 -1.68 5.19 5.16
N SER A 221 -0.51 5.15 4.54
CA SER A 221 -0.24 4.39 3.32
C SER A 221 0.92 3.43 3.55
N GLU A 222 0.69 2.14 3.29
CA GLU A 222 1.73 1.12 3.36
C GLU A 222 1.97 0.51 1.98
N LEU A 223 3.18 0.72 1.47
CA LEU A 223 3.69 0.09 0.26
C LEU A 223 4.55 -1.11 0.61
N PHE A 224 4.28 -2.24 -0.02
CA PHE A 224 5.17 -3.40 0.02
C PHE A 224 5.61 -3.76 -1.39
N SER A 225 6.91 -4.03 -1.59
CA SER A 225 7.41 -4.64 -2.81
C SER A 225 8.43 -5.73 -2.53
N GLY A 226 8.23 -6.92 -3.12
CA GLY A 226 9.20 -8.01 -3.07
C GLY A 226 10.08 -8.01 -4.31
N TYR A 227 11.40 -8.19 -4.14
CA TYR A 227 12.27 -8.38 -5.29
C TYR A 227 11.97 -9.73 -5.94
N LYS A 228 11.85 -9.74 -7.26
CA LYS A 228 12.19 -10.92 -8.05
C LYS A 228 13.61 -10.68 -8.55
N LYS A 229 14.38 -11.74 -8.77
CA LYS A 229 15.72 -11.79 -9.39
C LYS A 229 15.89 -11.00 -10.72
N GLN A 230 14.86 -10.30 -11.21
CA GLN A 230 14.96 -9.27 -12.23
C GLN A 230 14.73 -7.90 -11.60
N GLU A 231 15.77 -7.07 -11.62
CA GLU A 231 15.73 -5.65 -11.31
C GLU A 231 14.63 -4.96 -12.11
N PHE A 232 13.46 -4.78 -11.49
CA PHE A 232 12.56 -3.73 -11.92
C PHE A 232 13.03 -2.46 -11.23
N LYS A 233 13.74 -1.60 -11.98
CA LYS A 233 13.85 -0.18 -11.61
C LYS A 233 12.44 0.36 -11.48
N LEU A 234 12.06 0.79 -10.28
CA LEU A 234 10.85 1.56 -10.10
C LEU A 234 11.14 2.99 -10.57
N TYR A 235 10.12 3.64 -11.16
CA TYR A 235 10.16 5.06 -11.49
C TYR A 235 10.51 5.83 -10.21
N ASN A 236 11.71 6.43 -10.18
CA ASN A 236 12.34 7.24 -9.11
C ASN A 236 13.66 6.70 -8.51
N ASP A 237 14.24 5.62 -9.06
CA ASP A 237 15.70 5.36 -8.96
C ASP A 237 16.46 6.07 -10.11
#